data_AF-A0A6N8G0V3-F1
#
_entry.id   AF-A0A6N8G0V3-F1
#
_cell.length_a   1.000
_cell.length_b   1.000
_cell.length_c   1.000
_cell.angle_alpha   90.00
_cell.angle_beta   90.00
_cell.angle_gamma   90.00
#
_symmetry.space_group_name_H-M   'P 1'
#
loop_
_entity.id
_entity.type
_entity.pdbx_description
1 polymer ?
#
loop_
_entity_poly.entity_id
_entity_poly.type
_entity_poly.pdbx_seq_one_letter_code
_entity_poly.pdbx_strand_id
1 'polypeptide(L)'
;MFSLNLPISTPQSVDVKLHFAELYYGAPGRAAGGAGKRVFDVIAEGQTVLNNFDIFAASGGALQAVVVPIHGIQVNNGTLNLQFKAEQDFASIAAIEVLAAT
;
A
#
# COMPACT_ATOMS: atom_id res chain seq x y z
N MET A 1 -1.69 -12.42 3.40
CA MET A 1 -1.51 -11.12 4.08
C MET A 1 -0.07 -11.03 4.55
N PHE A 2 0.57 -9.87 4.40
CA PHE A 2 1.81 -9.56 5.10
C PHE A 2 1.63 -8.28 5.91
N SER A 3 2.46 -8.10 6.93
CA SER A 3 2.40 -6.97 7.85
C SER A 3 3.77 -6.36 8.07
N LEU A 4 3.79 -5.06 8.32
CA LEU A 4 4.98 -4.29 8.67
C LEU A 4 4.71 -3.52 9.95
N ASN A 5 5.66 -3.61 10.88
CA ASN A 5 5.63 -2.89 12.15
C ASN A 5 6.79 -1.88 12.13
N LEU A 6 6.46 -0.62 11.88
CA LEU A 6 7.43 0.45 11.71
C LEU A 6 7.56 1.24 13.03
N PRO A 7 8.73 1.23 13.70
CA PRO A 7 8.91 2.00 14.93
C PRO A 7 8.72 3.50 14.70
N ILE A 8 7.94 4.14 15.56
CA ILE A 8 7.72 5.59 15.60
C ILE A 8 8.20 6.11 16.95
N SER A 9 9.04 7.14 16.94
CA SER A 9 9.77 7.62 18.13
C SER A 9 8.87 8.00 19.32
N THR A 10 7.64 8.45 19.05
CA THR A 10 6.63 8.78 20.05
C THR A 10 5.24 8.48 19.49
N PRO A 11 4.21 8.28 20.35
CA PRO A 11 2.83 8.37 19.90
C PRO A 11 2.59 9.71 19.20
N GLN A 12 2.13 9.67 17.95
CA GLN A 12 1.88 10.86 17.14
C GLN A 12 0.98 10.52 15.95
N SER A 13 0.45 11.57 15.33
CA SER A 13 -0.17 11.45 14.02
C SER A 13 0.90 11.44 12.93
N VAL A 14 0.78 10.54 11.96
CA VAL A 14 1.71 10.43 10.82
C VAL A 14 0.95 10.45 9.50
N ASP A 15 1.63 10.96 8.48
CA ASP A 15 1.25 10.80 7.10
C ASP A 15 2.10 9.70 6.46
N VAL A 16 1.45 8.82 5.71
CA VAL A 16 2.10 7.69 5.02
C VAL A 16 1.94 7.86 3.52
N LYS A 17 3.00 7.68 2.76
CA LYS A 17 2.91 7.51 1.30
C LYS A 17 3.29 6.11 0.93
N LEU A 18 2.40 5.43 0.21
CA LEU A 18 2.62 4.10 -0.31
C LEU A 18 2.93 4.19 -1.80
N HIS A 19 4.07 3.64 -2.20
CA HIS A 19 4.53 3.65 -3.58
C HIS A 19 4.31 2.28 -4.20
N PHE A 20 3.65 2.25 -5.35
CA PHE A 20 3.31 1.02 -6.04
C PHE A 20 3.68 1.09 -7.52
N ALA A 21 3.87 -0.09 -8.11
CA ALA A 21 3.86 -0.34 -9.55
C ALA A 21 3.44 -1.79 -9.80
N GLU A 22 2.61 -2.04 -10.82
CA GLU A 22 2.29 -3.42 -11.23
C GLU A 22 3.41 -3.93 -12.13
N LEU A 23 4.30 -4.74 -11.56
CA LEU A 23 5.52 -5.20 -12.22
C LEU A 23 5.40 -6.60 -12.84
N TYR A 24 4.26 -7.28 -12.65
CA TYR A 24 4.04 -8.64 -13.14
C TYR A 24 2.94 -8.69 -14.21
N TYR A 25 1.69 -8.36 -13.86
CA TYR A 25 0.58 -8.45 -14.79
C TYR A 25 0.64 -7.34 -15.84
N GLY A 26 0.85 -7.71 -17.11
CA GLY A 26 1.00 -6.78 -18.23
C GLY A 26 2.43 -6.33 -18.50
N ALA A 27 3.42 -6.82 -17.73
CA ALA A 27 4.83 -6.60 -18.05
C ALA A 27 5.28 -7.49 -19.23
N PRO A 28 6.25 -7.06 -20.05
CA PRO A 28 6.79 -7.86 -21.15
C PRO A 28 7.28 -9.24 -20.69
N GLY A 29 6.82 -10.30 -21.35
CA GLY A 29 7.19 -11.68 -21.02
C GLY A 29 6.55 -12.24 -19.75
N ARG A 30 5.55 -11.56 -19.18
CA ARG A 30 4.79 -12.00 -18.00
C ARG A 30 3.32 -12.27 -18.35
N ALA A 31 2.51 -12.57 -17.32
CA ALA A 31 1.09 -12.85 -17.49
C ALA A 31 0.32 -11.64 -18.07
N ALA A 32 -0.79 -11.92 -18.74
CA ALA A 32 -1.65 -10.88 -19.31
C ALA A 32 -2.10 -9.86 -18.24
N GLY A 33 -2.05 -8.58 -18.61
CA GLY A 33 -2.40 -7.47 -17.73
C GLY A 33 -3.89 -7.20 -17.60
N GLY A 34 -4.20 -6.03 -17.02
CA GLY A 34 -5.55 -5.52 -16.82
C GLY A 34 -5.90 -5.36 -15.35
N ALA A 35 -6.95 -4.57 -15.10
CA ALA A 35 -7.52 -4.41 -13.77
C ALA A 35 -8.08 -5.76 -13.24
N GLY A 36 -8.10 -5.90 -11.92
CA GLY A 36 -8.62 -7.05 -11.19
C GLY A 36 -7.64 -8.21 -11.07
N LYS A 37 -6.38 -8.09 -11.53
CA LYS A 37 -5.39 -9.18 -11.45
C LYS A 37 -4.64 -9.22 -10.12
N ARG A 38 -4.39 -8.05 -9.53
CA ARG A 38 -3.80 -7.89 -8.21
C ARG A 38 -4.63 -6.90 -7.41
N VAL A 39 -5.39 -7.41 -6.45
CA VAL A 39 -6.34 -6.62 -5.63
C VAL A 39 -6.11 -6.95 -4.16
N PHE A 40 -5.98 -5.93 -3.32
CA PHE A 40 -5.75 -6.11 -1.89
C PHE A 40 -6.23 -4.92 -1.08
N ASP A 41 -6.52 -5.15 0.19
CA ASP A 41 -6.75 -4.08 1.16
C ASP A 41 -5.42 -3.63 1.78
N VAL A 42 -5.35 -2.35 2.12
CA VAL A 42 -4.33 -1.80 3.02
C VAL A 42 -5.02 -1.36 4.30
N ILE A 43 -4.49 -1.82 5.42
CA ILE A 43 -4.99 -1.56 6.76
C ILE A 43 -3.88 -0.89 7.56
N ALA A 44 -4.18 0.26 8.17
CA ALA A 44 -3.28 0.97 9.07
C ALA A 44 -3.93 1.09 10.44
N GLU A 45 -3.22 0.70 11.51
CA GLU A 45 -3.74 0.74 12.89
C GLU A 45 -5.10 0.06 13.06
N GLY A 46 -5.32 -1.05 12.33
CA GLY A 46 -6.56 -1.83 12.35
C GLY A 46 -7.72 -1.22 11.55
N GLN A 47 -7.51 -0.08 10.88
CA GLN A 47 -8.50 0.57 10.01
C GLN A 47 -8.15 0.36 8.53
N THR A 48 -9.12 -0.06 7.71
CA THR A 48 -8.93 -0.13 6.25
C THR A 48 -8.77 1.27 5.69
N VAL A 49 -7.58 1.55 5.15
CA VAL A 49 -7.23 2.84 4.54
C VAL A 49 -7.28 2.80 3.02
N LEU A 50 -7.10 1.62 2.43
CA LEU A 50 -7.40 1.36 1.01
C LEU A 50 -8.19 0.05 0.92
N ASN A 51 -9.35 0.08 0.28
CA ASN A 51 -10.24 -1.07 0.12
C ASN A 51 -10.24 -1.53 -1.35
N ASN A 52 -10.02 -2.83 -1.59
CA ASN A 52 -9.90 -3.42 -2.93
C ASN A 52 -8.94 -2.63 -3.85
N PHE A 53 -7.78 -2.24 -3.34
CA PHE A 53 -6.82 -1.48 -4.10
C PHE A 53 -6.21 -2.33 -5.23
N ASP A 54 -6.27 -1.79 -6.44
CA ASP A 54 -5.71 -2.37 -7.65
C ASP A 54 -4.64 -1.44 -8.21
N ILE A 55 -3.40 -1.92 -8.22
CA ILE A 55 -2.26 -1.12 -8.68
C ILE A 55 -2.38 -0.79 -10.17
N PHE A 56 -2.82 -1.73 -11.01
CA PHE A 56 -2.95 -1.51 -12.44
C PHE A 56 -4.01 -0.46 -12.74
N ALA A 57 -5.16 -0.54 -12.06
CA ALA A 57 -6.23 0.45 -12.22
C ALA A 57 -5.82 1.84 -11.70
N ALA A 58 -5.16 1.90 -10.54
CA ALA A 58 -4.75 3.17 -9.92
C ALA A 58 -3.60 3.86 -10.68
N SER A 59 -2.65 3.09 -11.24
CA SER A 59 -1.52 3.64 -11.99
C SER A 59 -1.83 3.87 -13.47
N GLY A 60 -2.91 3.30 -14.01
CA GLY A 60 -3.27 3.41 -15.43
C GLY A 60 -2.64 2.34 -16.32
N GLY A 61 -1.85 1.41 -15.76
CA GLY A 61 -1.31 0.27 -16.50
C GLY A 61 -0.16 -0.44 -15.79
N ALA A 62 0.37 -1.47 -16.43
CA ALA A 62 1.58 -2.14 -15.96
C ALA A 62 2.81 -1.22 -16.07
N LEU A 63 3.80 -1.42 -15.21
CA LEU A 63 5.08 -0.69 -15.21
C LEU A 63 4.94 0.83 -15.05
N GLN A 64 3.82 1.30 -14.48
CA GLN A 64 3.60 2.70 -14.13
C GLN A 64 3.64 2.89 -12.61
N ALA A 65 4.30 3.95 -12.17
CA ALA A 65 4.38 4.28 -10.75
C ALA A 65 3.12 5.01 -10.29
N VAL A 66 2.63 4.68 -9.09
CA VAL A 66 1.59 5.44 -8.41
C VAL A 66 1.96 5.62 -6.94
N VAL A 67 1.72 6.82 -6.41
CA VAL A 67 1.92 7.17 -5.00
C VAL A 67 0.56 7.46 -4.40
N VAL A 68 0.25 6.77 -3.29
CA VAL A 68 -1.02 6.93 -2.58
C VAL A 68 -0.74 7.54 -1.20
N PRO A 69 -1.07 8.82 -0.97
CA PRO A 69 -0.96 9.44 0.34
C PRO A 69 -2.13 9.04 1.23
N ILE A 70 -1.83 8.76 2.50
CA ILE A 70 -2.79 8.48 3.56
C ILE A 70 -2.43 9.39 4.73
N HIS A 71 -3.36 10.26 5.11
CA HIS A 71 -3.10 11.31 6.08
C HIS A 71 -3.66 10.98 7.46
N GLY A 72 -3.00 11.51 8.49
CA GLY A 72 -3.57 11.59 9.83
C GLY A 72 -3.71 10.26 10.58
N ILE A 73 -2.87 9.26 10.26
CA ILE A 73 -2.89 7.96 10.95
C ILE A 73 -2.43 8.16 12.39
N GLN A 74 -3.29 7.80 13.36
CA GLN A 74 -2.99 7.93 14.78
C GLN A 74 -2.20 6.72 15.30
N VAL A 75 -0.92 6.92 15.62
CA VAL A 75 -0.06 5.86 16.18
C VAL A 75 0.04 6.05 17.69
N ASN A 76 -0.54 5.13 18.47
CA ASN A 76 -0.67 5.30 19.92
C ASN A 76 0.39 4.57 20.76
N ASN A 77 1.01 3.53 20.21
CA ASN A 77 1.93 2.63 20.91
C ASN A 77 3.39 2.77 20.43
N GLY A 78 3.70 3.82 19.65
CA GLY A 78 5.03 4.03 19.07
C GLY A 78 5.41 3.02 17.99
N THR A 79 4.45 2.27 17.42
CA THR A 79 4.68 1.38 16.28
C THR A 79 3.53 1.52 15.29
N LEU A 80 3.82 2.01 14.09
CA LEU A 80 2.86 2.02 13.00
C LEU A 80 2.72 0.60 12.43
N ASN A 81 1.52 0.06 12.49
CA ASN A 81 1.15 -1.26 11.99
C ASN A 81 0.46 -1.10 10.64
N LEU A 82 1.11 -1.61 9.58
CA LEU A 82 0.55 -1.69 8.24
C LEU A 82 0.32 -3.15 7.87
N GLN A 83 -0.85 -3.45 7.31
CA GLN A 83 -1.19 -4.80 6.82
C GLN A 83 -1.68 -4.70 5.39
N PHE A 84 -1.22 -5.64 4.57
CA PHE A 84 -1.58 -5.75 3.16
C PHE A 84 -2.26 -7.09 2.95
N LYS A 85 -3.59 -7.07 2.81
CA LYS A 85 -4.44 -8.25 2.77
C LYS A 85 -4.89 -8.51 1.35
N ALA A 86 -4.33 -9.56 0.76
CA ALA A 86 -4.68 -10.04 -0.58
C ALA A 86 -6.16 -10.44 -0.67
N GLU A 87 -6.84 -9.95 -1.70
CA GLU A 87 -8.15 -10.42 -2.16
C GLU A 87 -8.01 -11.20 -3.48
N GLN A 88 -7.14 -10.72 -4.39
CA GLN A 88 -6.77 -11.40 -5.64
C GLN A 88 -5.27 -11.27 -5.89
N ASP A 89 -4.56 -12.40 -5.94
CA ASP A 89 -3.09 -12.49 -5.92
C ASP A 89 -2.43 -11.74 -4.73
N PHE A 90 -1.13 -11.92 -4.51
CA PHE A 90 -0.45 -11.30 -3.36
C PHE A 90 -0.38 -9.77 -3.47
N ALA A 91 -0.42 -9.06 -2.33
CA ALA A 91 -0.15 -7.63 -2.34
C ALA A 91 1.31 -7.35 -2.74
N SER A 92 1.55 -6.18 -3.34
CA SER A 92 2.88 -5.70 -3.70
C SER A 92 3.04 -4.26 -3.20
N ILE A 93 4.25 -3.89 -2.78
CA ILE A 93 4.60 -2.54 -2.34
C ILE A 93 6.05 -2.27 -2.78
N ALA A 94 6.32 -1.09 -3.33
CA ALA A 94 7.64 -0.71 -3.82
C ALA A 94 8.43 0.13 -2.80
N ALA A 95 7.75 1.05 -2.11
CA ALA A 95 8.33 1.86 -1.04
C ALA A 95 7.26 2.39 -0.08
N ILE A 96 7.68 2.79 1.11
CA ILE A 96 6.85 3.39 2.15
C ILE A 96 7.59 4.62 2.68
N GLU A 97 6.95 5.78 2.63
CA GLU A 97 7.37 6.98 3.37
C GLU A 97 6.50 7.12 4.62
N VAL A 98 7.11 7.47 5.75
CA VAL A 98 6.41 7.85 6.98
C VAL A 98 6.91 9.22 7.39
N LEU A 99 6.00 10.19 7.48
CA LEU A 99 6.27 11.58 7.78
C LEU A 99 5.48 11.98 9.03
N ALA A 100 6.06 12.83 9.88
CA ALA A 100 5.26 13.47 10.92
C ALA A 100 4.13 14.27 10.25
N ALA A 101 2.90 14.15 10.76
CA ALA A 101 1.79 14.92 10.23
C ALA A 101 2.04 16.41 10.48
N THR A 102 1.77 17.25 9.48
CA THR A 102 1.81 18.72 9.58
C THR A 102 0.59 19.30 10.27
#